data_AF-A0A1G8JD12-F1
#
_entry.id   AF-A0A1G8JD12-F1
#
_cell.length_a   1.000
_cell.length_b   1.000
_cell.length_c   1.000
_cell.angle_alpha   90.00
_cell.angle_beta   90.00
_cell.angle_gamma   90.00
#
_symmetry.space_group_name_H-M   'P 1'
#
loop_
_entity.id
_entity.type
_entity.pdbx_description
1 polymer ?
#
loop_
_entity_poly.entity_id
_entity_poly.type
_entity_poly.pdbx_seq_one_letter_code
_entity_poly.pdbx_strand_id
1 'polypeptide(L)' 'MKAFEAVRAGRPVELEREANLALFRTVHEVAVRFAGRPAPVVFEALWHALPPAPGLERAEIRKIAEEISVGRDPSGL' A
#
# COMPACT_ATOMS: atom_id res chain seq x y z
N MET A 1 34.48 23.69 1.70
CA MET A 1 33.20 23.54 0.95
C MET A 1 32.53 22.24 1.38
N LYS A 2 31.44 22.30 2.18
CA LYS A 2 30.68 21.14 2.70
C LYS A 2 29.17 21.27 2.38
N ALA A 3 28.81 21.65 1.16
CA ALA A 3 27.42 21.97 0.80
C ALA A 3 26.69 20.89 -0.03
N PHE A 4 27.36 19.81 -0.47
CA PHE A 4 26.79 18.88 -1.45
C PHE A 4 26.32 17.51 -0.91
N GLU A 5 26.55 17.19 0.37
CA GLU A 5 26.13 15.89 0.93
C GLU A 5 24.66 15.86 1.37
N ALA A 6 24.08 16.99 1.80
CA ALA A 6 22.73 17.02 2.36
C ALA A 6 21.61 16.82 1.32
N VAL A 7 21.81 17.20 0.06
CA VAL A 7 20.79 17.10 -1.02
C VAL A 7 20.59 15.64 -1.49
N ARG A 8 21.54 14.74 -1.20
CA ARG A 8 21.44 13.33 -1.61
C ARG A 8 20.64 12.46 -0.64
N ALA A 9 20.55 12.84 0.63
CA ALA A 9 19.88 12.04 1.66
C ALA A 9 18.38 12.37 1.84
N GLY A 10 17.93 13.57 1.47
CA GLY A 10 16.50 13.96 1.59
C GLY A 10 15.59 13.41 0.49
N ARG A 11 16.12 13.19 -0.72
CA ARG A 11 15.33 12.67 -1.87
C ARG A 11 14.85 11.22 -1.71
N PRO A 12 15.66 10.27 -1.20
CA PRO A 12 15.20 8.90 -0.96
C PRO A 12 14.05 8.83 0.05
N VAL A 13 14.13 9.62 1.13
CA VAL A 13 13.12 9.61 2.21
C VAL A 13 11.78 10.14 1.73
N GLU A 14 11.76 11.22 0.93
CA GLU A 14 10.50 11.75 0.39
C GLU A 14 9.87 10.78 -0.63
N LEU A 15 10.69 10.12 -1.47
CA LEU A 15 10.21 9.12 -2.42
C LEU A 15 9.62 7.89 -1.72
N GLU A 16 10.26 7.42 -0.64
CA GLU A 16 9.73 6.34 0.21
C GLU A 16 8.42 6.78 0.87
N ARG A 17 8.34 8.02 1.35
CA ARG A 17 7.12 8.57 1.94
C ARG A 17 5.98 8.67 0.93
N GLU A 18 6.23 9.15 -0.28
CA GLU A 18 5.25 9.23 -1.36
C GLU A 18 4.78 7.84 -1.79
N ALA A 19 5.69 6.87 -1.91
CA ALA A 19 5.36 5.48 -2.22
C ALA A 19 4.49 4.85 -1.12
N ASN A 20 4.84 5.06 0.15
CA ASN A 20 4.06 4.57 1.28
C ASN A 20 2.66 5.19 1.33
N LEU A 21 2.54 6.49 1.04
CA LEU A 21 1.25 7.18 0.96
C LEU A 21 0.39 6.65 -0.20
N ALA A 22 0.99 6.37 -1.36
CA ALA A 22 0.29 5.80 -2.49
C ALA A 22 -0.22 4.39 -2.16
N LEU A 23 0.63 3.54 -1.58
CA LEU A 23 0.25 2.20 -1.12
C LEU A 23 -0.92 2.26 -0.13
N PHE A 24 -0.82 3.10 0.88
CA PHE A 24 -1.85 3.29 1.89
C PHE A 24 -3.19 3.73 1.27
N ARG A 25 -3.18 4.73 0.38
CA ARG A 25 -4.41 5.21 -0.28
C ARG A 25 -5.07 4.10 -1.08
N THR A 26 -4.29 3.35 -1.85
CA THR A 26 -4.80 2.20 -2.61
C THR A 26 -5.48 1.17 -1.70
N VAL A 27 -4.83 0.79 -0.60
CA VAL A 27 -5.38 -0.20 0.34
C VAL A 27 -6.69 0.30 0.96
N HIS A 28 -6.72 1.57 1.41
CA HIS A 28 -7.92 2.18 1.99
C HIS A 28 -9.08 2.25 0.97
N GLU A 29 -8.82 2.67 -0.27
CA GLU A 29 -9.85 2.72 -1.31
C GLU A 29 -10.44 1.35 -1.61
N VAL A 30 -9.60 0.30 -1.63
CA VAL A 30 -10.07 -1.08 -1.78
C VAL A 30 -10.87 -1.52 -0.55
N ALA A 31 -10.42 -1.19 0.66
CA ALA A 31 -11.14 -1.50 1.89
C ALA A 31 -12.55 -0.90 1.89
N VAL A 32 -12.68 0.39 1.58
CA VAL A 32 -13.96 1.11 1.50
C VAL A 32 -14.93 0.47 0.49
N ARG A 33 -14.42 0.00 -0.66
CA ARG A 33 -15.26 -0.53 -1.75
C ARG A 33 -15.56 -2.02 -1.65
N PHE A 34 -14.66 -2.80 -1.06
CA PHE A 34 -14.71 -4.26 -1.10
C PHE A 34 -14.81 -4.91 0.28
N ALA A 35 -14.93 -4.13 1.37
CA ALA A 35 -15.22 -4.68 2.70
C ALA A 35 -16.40 -5.66 2.67
N GLY A 36 -16.23 -6.83 3.30
CA GLY A 36 -17.24 -7.89 3.33
C GLY A 36 -17.36 -8.72 2.05
N ARG A 37 -16.61 -8.41 0.99
CA ARG A 37 -16.52 -9.25 -0.22
C ARG A 37 -15.59 -10.44 0.02
N PRO A 38 -15.73 -11.55 -0.74
CA PRO A 38 -14.83 -12.70 -0.61
C PRO A 38 -13.35 -12.34 -0.84
N ALA A 39 -12.45 -12.88 -0.01
CA ALA A 39 -11.01 -12.59 -0.08
C ALA A 39 -10.37 -12.74 -1.48
N PRO A 40 -10.75 -13.73 -2.34
CA PRO A 40 -10.23 -13.79 -3.70
C PRO A 40 -10.59 -12.57 -4.56
N VAL A 41 -11.80 -12.02 -4.38
CA VAL A 41 -12.25 -10.82 -5.10
C VAL A 41 -11.47 -9.60 -4.64
N VAL A 42 -11.26 -9.48 -3.33
CA VAL A 42 -10.46 -8.39 -2.74
C VAL A 42 -9.00 -8.48 -3.18
N PHE A 43 -8.44 -9.69 -3.23
CA PHE A 43 -7.07 -9.93 -3.67
C PHE A 43 -6.85 -9.45 -5.10
N GLU A 44 -7.73 -9.80 -6.04
CA GLU A 44 -7.62 -9.33 -7.42
C GLU A 44 -7.76 -7.81 -7.52
N ALA A 45 -8.66 -7.21 -6.74
CA ALA A 45 -8.80 -5.75 -6.69
C ALA A 45 -7.50 -5.07 -6.19
N LEU A 46 -6.87 -5.59 -5.13
CA LEU A 46 -5.57 -5.11 -4.66
C LEU A 46 -4.49 -5.31 -5.72
N TRP A 47 -4.40 -6.51 -6.30
CA TRP A 47 -3.37 -6.86 -7.28
C TRP A 47 -3.39 -5.93 -8.50
N HIS A 48 -4.57 -5.48 -8.92
CA HIS A 48 -4.72 -4.54 -10.02
C HIS A 48 -4.55 -3.07 -9.63
N ALA A 49 -4.80 -2.70 -8.38
CA ALA A 49 -4.75 -1.31 -7.92
C ALA A 49 -3.39 -0.91 -7.32
N LEU A 50 -2.61 -1.89 -6.86
CA LEU A 50 -1.29 -1.64 -6.27
C LEU A 50 -0.28 -1.12 -7.31
N PRO A 51 0.64 -0.24 -6.90
CA PRO A 51 1.72 0.20 -7.77
C PRO A 51 2.61 -0.99 -8.20
N PRO A 52 3.30 -0.93 -9.35
CA PRO A 52 4.06 -2.07 -9.91
C PRO A 52 5.16 -2.64 -9.00
N ALA A 53 5.71 -1.84 -8.09
CA ALA A 53 6.68 -2.27 -7.09
C ALA A 53 6.21 -1.80 -5.71
N PRO A 54 5.19 -2.46 -5.13
CA PRO A 54 4.55 -1.98 -3.91
C PRO A 54 5.39 -2.24 -2.65
N GLY A 55 6.55 -2.90 -2.79
CA GLY A 55 7.36 -3.34 -1.64
C GLY A 55 6.70 -4.45 -0.82
N LEU A 56 5.58 -5.01 -1.30
CA LEU A 56 4.82 -6.07 -0.65
C LEU A 56 4.97 -7.38 -1.40
N GLU A 57 5.18 -8.45 -0.65
CA GLU A 57 5.09 -9.80 -1.17
C GLU A 57 3.64 -10.21 -1.43
N ARG A 58 3.43 -11.16 -2.35
CA ARG A 58 2.11 -11.69 -2.66
C ARG A 58 1.39 -12.27 -1.43
N ALA A 59 2.15 -12.83 -0.48
CA ALA A 59 1.61 -13.35 0.77
C ALA A 59 1.05 -12.23 1.67
N GLU A 60 1.69 -11.06 1.68
CA GLU A 60 1.22 -9.89 2.44
C GLU A 60 -0.04 -9.31 1.81
N ILE A 61 -0.09 -9.21 0.48
CA ILE A 61 -1.29 -8.78 -0.25
C ILE A 61 -2.48 -9.71 0.05
N ARG A 62 -2.23 -11.02 0.18
CA ARG A 62 -3.26 -11.99 0.57
C ARG A 62 -3.78 -11.74 1.98
N LYS A 63 -2.91 -11.46 2.96
CA LYS A 63 -3.33 -11.13 4.33
C LYS A 63 -4.19 -9.87 4.37
N ILE A 64 -3.78 -8.82 3.66
CA ILE A 64 -4.56 -7.58 3.53
C ILE A 64 -5.95 -7.87 2.93
N ALA A 65 -6.01 -8.71 1.90
CA ALA A 65 -7.27 -9.11 1.29
C ALA A 65 -8.19 -9.88 2.26
N GLU A 66 -7.63 -10.76 3.08
CA GLU A 66 -8.36 -11.49 4.12
C GLU A 66 -8.92 -10.54 5.19
N GLU A 67 -8.13 -9.56 5.65
CA GLU A 67 -8.58 -8.57 6.62
C GLU A 67 -9.72 -7.69 6.08
N ILE A 68 -9.58 -7.18 4.85
CA ILE A 68 -10.65 -6.43 4.19
C ILE A 68 -11.89 -7.29 3.97
N SER A 69 -11.72 -8.58 3.63
CA SER A 69 -12.86 -9.49 3.41
C SER A 69 -13.73 -9.65 4.66
N VAL A 70 -13.14 -9.55 5.86
CA VAL A 70 -13.87 -9.57 7.14
C VAL A 70 -14.32 -8.18 7.61
N GLY A 71 -14.19 -7.16 6.75
CA GLY A 71 -14.66 -5.80 7.01
C GLY A 71 -13.71 -4.95 7.85
N ARG A 72 -12.44 -5.36 8.01
CA ARG A 72 -11.41 -4.55 8.67
C ARG A 72 -10.76 -3.62 7.66
N ASP A 73 -10.37 -2.43 8.12
CA ASP A 73 -9.48 -1.56 7.36
C ASP A 73 -8.03 -1.73 7.85
N PRO A 74 -7.17 -2.44 7.11
CA PRO A 74 -5.78 -2.64 7.48
C PRO A 74 -4.91 -1.40 7.23
N SER A 75 -5.45 -0.32 6.63
CA SER A 75 -4.67 0.91 6.43
C SER A 75 -4.38 1.64 7.75
N GLY A 76 -5.18 1.41 8.81
CA GLY A 76 -4.97 2.00 10.14
C GLY A 76 -5.45 3.45 10.28
N LEU A 77 -6.46 3.86 9.52
CA LEU A 77 -7.16 5.16 9.69
C LEU A 77 -8.16 5.17 10.85
#